data_AF-A0A524AE88-F1
#
_entry.id   AF-A0A524AE88-F1
#
_cell.length_a   1.000
_cell.length_b   1.000
_cell.length_c   1.000
_cell.angle_alpha   90.00
_cell.angle_beta   90.00
_cell.angle_gamma   90.00
#
_symmetry.space_group_name_H-M   'P 1'
#
loop_
_entity.id
_entity.type
_entity.pdbx_description
1 polymer ?
#
loop_
_entity_poly.entity_id
_entity_poly.type
_entity_poly.pdbx_seq_one_letter_code
_entity_poly.pdbx_strand_id
1 'polypeptide(L)'
;MKRTAWAMLAMSISFLLGTIIAVGSLVSMGGRLDTARLTAAPLSVPTVLVSCLDPLAILLEIVAIVLIVMDSKQVGNPHHRLAWTAAIFFAIWGVLNLGVFLPLSFVGMRRGSLVLVKIGQMVKAGAALLQYAIPFLLVYGLSRKAPRVLLWLALILTVVGNFGVVVLPITGIELEAIEAAGQELYTPQFSVDYTSGLYPILLGMGYTGGALYMISYGFLAVRFFRGDRSG
;
A
#
# COMPACT_ATOMS: atom_id res chain seq x y z
N MET A 1 -13.13 -15.41 -18.00
CA MET A 1 -12.58 -14.03 -18.02
C MET A 1 -13.55 -12.93 -17.56
N LYS A 2 -14.87 -13.16 -17.39
CA LYS A 2 -15.74 -12.17 -16.70
C LYS A 2 -15.23 -11.87 -15.28
N ARG A 3 -14.71 -12.88 -14.57
CA ARG A 3 -14.09 -12.72 -13.24
C ARG A 3 -12.86 -11.82 -13.29
N THR A 4 -12.00 -11.99 -14.30
CA THR A 4 -10.86 -11.09 -14.54
C THR A 4 -11.29 -9.64 -14.73
N ALA A 5 -12.38 -9.36 -15.46
CA ALA A 5 -12.88 -7.99 -15.63
C ALA A 5 -13.34 -7.36 -14.30
N TRP A 6 -14.10 -8.12 -13.50
CA TRP A 6 -14.50 -7.70 -12.15
C TRP A 6 -13.31 -7.53 -11.21
N ALA A 7 -12.29 -8.38 -11.32
CA ALA A 7 -11.05 -8.24 -10.56
C ALA A 7 -10.31 -6.94 -10.91
N MET A 8 -10.26 -6.57 -12.20
CA MET A 8 -9.66 -5.31 -12.62
C MET A 8 -10.40 -4.13 -12.01
N LEU A 9 -11.74 -4.17 -12.02
CA LEU A 9 -12.56 -3.13 -11.41
C LEU A 9 -12.33 -3.05 -9.89
N ALA A 10 -12.34 -4.19 -9.19
CA ALA A 10 -12.09 -4.24 -7.76
C ALA A 10 -10.73 -3.63 -7.40
N MET A 11 -9.67 -3.97 -8.14
CA MET A 11 -8.35 -3.40 -7.93
C MET A 11 -8.29 -1.89 -8.24
N SER A 12 -8.94 -1.42 -9.32
CA SER A 12 -9.05 0.01 -9.60
C SER A 12 -9.76 0.78 -8.49
N ILE A 13 -10.83 0.21 -7.92
CA ILE A 13 -11.54 0.82 -6.78
C ILE A 13 -10.63 0.81 -5.54
N SER A 14 -9.88 -0.27 -5.27
CA SER A 14 -8.90 -0.29 -4.18
C SER A 14 -7.89 0.87 -4.29
N PHE A 15 -7.31 1.07 -5.48
CA PHE A 15 -6.39 2.18 -5.70
C PHE A 15 -7.04 3.55 -5.52
N LEU A 16 -8.28 3.72 -5.95
CA LEU A 16 -9.03 4.95 -5.75
C LEU A 16 -9.22 5.23 -4.25
N LEU A 17 -9.60 4.21 -3.47
CA LEU A 17 -9.72 4.32 -2.01
C LEU A 17 -8.37 4.69 -1.38
N GLY A 18 -7.29 4.00 -1.77
CA GLY A 18 -5.93 4.33 -1.30
C GLY A 18 -5.52 5.77 -1.63
N THR A 19 -5.89 6.26 -2.82
CA THR A 19 -5.65 7.66 -3.22
C THR A 19 -6.46 8.64 -2.38
N ILE A 20 -7.74 8.35 -2.11
CA ILE A 20 -8.60 9.16 -1.24
C ILE A 20 -8.03 9.23 0.18
N ILE A 21 -7.58 8.09 0.73
CA ILE A 21 -6.94 8.03 2.05
C ILE A 21 -5.68 8.91 2.04
N ALA A 22 -4.77 8.71 1.09
CA ALA A 22 -3.48 9.39 1.07
C ALA A 22 -3.63 10.91 0.86
N VAL A 23 -4.37 11.33 -0.18
CA VAL A 23 -4.58 12.74 -0.50
C VAL A 23 -5.45 13.41 0.56
N GLY A 24 -6.53 12.78 1.00
CA GLY A 24 -7.40 13.31 2.05
C GLY A 24 -6.65 13.50 3.38
N SER A 25 -5.79 12.54 3.75
CA SER A 25 -4.93 12.68 4.92
C SER A 25 -3.93 13.82 4.74
N LEU A 26 -3.24 13.90 3.60
CA LEU A 26 -2.26 14.95 3.34
C LEU A 26 -2.88 16.36 3.38
N VAL A 27 -4.04 16.54 2.74
CA VAL A 27 -4.76 17.82 2.71
C VAL A 27 -5.27 18.19 4.10
N SER A 28 -5.90 17.26 4.83
CA SER A 28 -6.42 17.54 6.17
C SER A 28 -5.34 17.89 7.19
N MET A 29 -4.13 17.37 7.00
CA MET A 29 -2.95 17.69 7.80
C MET A 29 -2.19 18.95 7.31
N GLY A 30 -2.67 19.63 6.27
CA GLY A 30 -1.97 20.79 5.69
C GLY A 30 -0.57 20.45 5.17
N GLY A 31 -0.35 19.21 4.73
CA GLY A 31 0.96 18.72 4.29
C GLY A 31 1.92 18.34 5.42
N ARG A 32 1.52 18.42 6.69
CA ARG A 32 2.40 18.19 7.84
C ARG A 32 1.89 17.08 8.75
N LEU A 33 2.61 15.98 8.80
CA LEU A 33 2.34 14.91 9.75
C LEU A 33 2.96 15.25 11.10
N ASP A 34 2.15 15.17 12.14
CA ASP A 34 2.56 15.29 13.55
C ASP A 34 1.79 14.24 14.34
N THR A 35 2.49 13.18 14.75
CA THR A 35 1.88 12.03 15.43
C THR A 35 1.34 12.39 16.81
N ALA A 36 1.88 13.42 17.47
CA ALA A 36 1.40 13.86 18.77
C ALA A 36 -0.03 14.42 18.62
N ARG A 37 -0.26 15.24 17.60
CA ARG A 37 -1.59 15.79 17.27
C ARG A 37 -2.59 14.71 16.88
N LEU A 38 -2.17 13.73 16.09
CA LEU A 38 -3.04 12.63 15.68
C LEU A 38 -3.44 11.75 16.86
N THR A 39 -2.52 11.52 17.80
CA THR A 39 -2.79 10.73 19.02
C THR A 39 -3.74 11.48 19.96
N ALA A 40 -3.63 12.80 20.04
CA ALA A 40 -4.54 13.64 20.82
C ALA A 40 -5.96 13.75 20.22
N ALA A 41 -6.12 13.48 18.92
CA ALA A 41 -7.39 13.57 18.19
C ALA A 41 -7.74 12.23 17.53
N PRO A 42 -8.26 11.25 18.29
CA PRO A 42 -8.52 9.89 17.79
C PRO A 42 -9.59 9.85 16.68
N LEU A 43 -10.44 10.87 16.55
CA LEU A 43 -11.42 11.04 15.47
C LEU A 43 -10.96 12.03 14.40
N SER A 44 -9.65 12.27 14.28
CA SER A 44 -9.11 13.10 13.20
C SER A 44 -9.43 12.51 11.82
N VAL A 45 -9.54 13.38 10.82
CA VAL A 45 -9.86 12.98 9.44
C VAL A 45 -8.93 11.87 8.92
N PRO A 46 -7.59 11.95 9.08
CA PRO A 46 -6.70 10.85 8.68
C PRO A 46 -7.03 9.52 9.36
N THR A 47 -7.27 9.54 10.68
CA THR A 47 -7.59 8.32 11.44
C THR A 47 -8.89 7.69 10.95
N VAL A 48 -9.92 8.49 10.69
CA VAL A 48 -11.22 8.01 10.18
C VAL A 48 -11.08 7.45 8.77
N LEU A 49 -10.37 8.15 7.87
CA LEU A 49 -10.14 7.69 6.50
C LEU A 49 -9.43 6.34 6.48
N VAL A 50 -8.33 6.21 7.23
CA VAL A 50 -7.59 4.95 7.32
C VAL A 50 -8.45 3.85 7.93
N SER A 51 -9.09 4.10 9.08
CA SER A 51 -9.85 3.06 9.81
C SER A 51 -11.06 2.54 9.03
N CYS A 52 -11.70 3.38 8.23
CA CYS A 52 -12.91 3.02 7.49
C CYS A 52 -12.62 2.49 6.07
N LEU A 53 -11.68 3.10 5.36
CA LEU A 53 -11.46 2.81 3.94
C LEU A 53 -10.34 1.80 3.69
N ASP A 54 -9.33 1.73 4.55
CA ASP A 54 -8.20 0.80 4.36
C ASP A 54 -8.65 -0.68 4.42
N PRO A 55 -9.50 -1.11 5.36
CA PRO A 55 -10.03 -2.48 5.36
C PRO A 55 -10.82 -2.82 4.09
N LEU A 56 -11.55 -1.85 3.53
CA LEU A 56 -12.31 -2.03 2.29
C LEU A 56 -11.37 -2.15 1.08
N ALA A 57 -10.33 -1.32 1.02
CA ALA A 57 -9.31 -1.40 -0.02
C ALA A 57 -8.61 -2.78 0.00
N ILE A 58 -8.17 -3.24 1.17
CA ILE A 58 -7.56 -4.57 1.34
C ILE A 58 -8.53 -5.69 0.93
N LEU A 59 -9.81 -5.60 1.30
CA LEU A 59 -10.81 -6.59 0.90
C LEU A 59 -10.98 -6.65 -0.62
N LEU A 60 -10.99 -5.49 -1.29
CA LEU A 60 -11.05 -5.42 -2.75
C LEU A 60 -9.79 -6.00 -3.41
N GLU A 61 -8.60 -5.79 -2.84
CA GLU A 61 -7.36 -6.44 -3.29
C GLU A 61 -7.45 -7.96 -3.18
N ILE A 62 -7.95 -8.48 -2.05
CA ILE A 62 -8.16 -9.92 -1.84
C ILE A 62 -9.11 -10.48 -2.91
N VAL A 63 -10.25 -9.82 -3.13
CA VAL A 63 -11.23 -10.21 -4.15
C VAL A 63 -10.57 -10.23 -5.54
N ALA A 64 -9.80 -9.20 -5.88
CA ALA A 64 -9.11 -9.13 -7.16
C ALA A 64 -8.09 -10.27 -7.35
N ILE A 65 -7.26 -10.53 -6.34
CA ILE A 65 -6.28 -11.63 -6.34
C ILE A 65 -6.99 -12.97 -6.56
N VAL A 66 -8.02 -13.27 -5.76
CA VAL A 66 -8.76 -14.54 -5.84
C VAL A 66 -9.38 -14.72 -7.22
N LEU A 67 -10.08 -13.71 -7.73
CA LEU A 67 -10.73 -13.79 -9.04
C LEU A 67 -9.73 -13.97 -10.20
N ILE A 68 -8.56 -13.33 -10.14
CA ILE A 68 -7.50 -13.49 -11.14
C ILE A 68 -6.88 -14.89 -11.04
N VAL A 69 -6.55 -15.35 -9.83
CA VAL A 69 -5.99 -16.71 -9.63
C VAL A 69 -6.94 -17.78 -10.15
N MET A 70 -8.25 -17.66 -9.89
CA MET A 70 -9.27 -18.60 -10.40
C MET A 70 -9.32 -18.68 -11.93
N ASP A 71 -9.21 -17.55 -12.63
CA ASP A 71 -9.24 -17.50 -14.10
C ASP A 71 -7.85 -17.71 -14.74
N SER A 72 -6.76 -17.62 -13.98
CA SER A 72 -5.39 -17.58 -14.50
C SER A 72 -4.97 -18.83 -15.29
N LYS A 73 -5.47 -20.02 -14.93
CA LYS A 73 -5.21 -21.28 -15.67
C LYS A 73 -5.73 -21.24 -17.11
N GLN A 74 -6.82 -20.50 -17.36
CA GLN A 74 -7.45 -20.40 -18.68
C GLN A 74 -6.65 -19.52 -19.65
N VAL A 75 -5.72 -18.70 -19.14
CA VAL A 75 -4.91 -17.77 -19.94
C VAL A 75 -3.58 -18.42 -20.37
N GLY A 76 -2.97 -19.20 -19.48
CA GLY A 76 -1.73 -19.92 -19.75
C GLY A 76 -0.79 -19.97 -18.55
N ASN A 77 0.17 -20.89 -18.61
CA ASN A 77 1.10 -21.18 -17.51
C ASN A 77 1.92 -19.97 -17.04
N PRO A 78 2.44 -19.08 -17.92
CA PRO A 78 3.20 -17.91 -17.46
C PRO A 78 2.37 -16.96 -16.59
N HIS A 79 1.12 -16.66 -16.99
CA HIS A 79 0.24 -15.80 -16.21
C HIS A 79 -0.23 -16.49 -14.91
N HIS A 80 -0.48 -17.80 -14.96
CA HIS A 80 -0.81 -18.60 -13.78
C HIS A 80 0.25 -18.50 -12.70
N ARG A 81 1.54 -18.61 -13.07
CA ARG A 81 2.66 -18.46 -12.14
C ARG A 81 2.68 -17.07 -11.51
N LEU A 82 2.56 -16.01 -12.32
CA LEU A 82 2.56 -14.63 -11.82
C LEU A 82 1.39 -14.35 -10.86
N ALA A 83 0.19 -14.85 -11.15
CA ALA A 83 -0.96 -14.69 -10.28
C ALA A 83 -0.76 -15.37 -8.91
N TRP A 84 -0.18 -16.58 -8.90
CA TRP A 84 0.19 -17.25 -7.65
C TRP A 84 1.31 -16.55 -6.90
N THR A 85 2.33 -16.03 -7.61
CA THR A 85 3.37 -15.20 -6.97
C THR A 85 2.75 -13.99 -6.29
N ALA A 86 1.77 -13.33 -6.91
CA ALA A 86 1.04 -12.22 -6.30
C ALA A 86 0.29 -12.65 -5.02
N ALA A 87 -0.37 -13.81 -5.04
CA ALA A 87 -1.04 -14.36 -3.86
C ALA A 87 -0.05 -14.70 -2.72
N ILE A 88 1.11 -15.26 -3.06
CA ILE A 88 2.19 -15.53 -2.09
C ILE A 88 2.74 -14.23 -1.52
N PHE A 89 2.96 -13.21 -2.36
CA PHE A 89 3.42 -11.89 -1.91
C PHE A 89 2.42 -11.27 -0.94
N PHE A 90 1.11 -11.38 -1.23
CA PHE A 90 0.06 -10.92 -0.32
C PHE A 90 0.09 -11.67 1.02
N ALA A 91 0.26 -13.00 1.00
CA ALA A 91 0.37 -13.80 2.21
C ALA A 91 1.59 -13.42 3.06
N ILE A 92 2.77 -13.27 2.43
CA ILE A 92 3.99 -12.83 3.11
C ILE A 92 3.82 -11.41 3.66
N TRP A 93 3.24 -10.49 2.90
CA TRP A 93 2.91 -9.15 3.37
C TRP A 93 2.03 -9.19 4.63
N GLY A 94 1.00 -10.04 4.65
CA GLY A 94 0.13 -10.21 5.82
C GLY A 94 0.89 -10.75 7.04
N VAL A 95 1.73 -11.76 6.84
CA VAL A 95 2.58 -12.33 7.91
C VAL A 95 3.58 -11.30 8.44
N LEU A 96 4.22 -10.52 7.56
CA LEU A 96 5.17 -9.48 7.99
C LEU A 96 4.48 -8.36 8.77
N ASN A 97 3.28 -7.93 8.34
CA ASN A 97 2.55 -6.87 9.06
C ASN A 97 2.01 -7.36 10.41
N LEU A 98 1.29 -8.48 10.41
CA LEU A 98 0.58 -8.98 11.60
C LEU A 98 1.48 -9.78 12.54
N GLY A 99 2.40 -10.57 12.00
CA GLY A 99 3.27 -11.47 12.75
C GLY A 99 4.62 -10.89 13.16
N VAL A 100 5.06 -9.79 12.54
CA VAL A 100 6.40 -9.21 12.81
C VAL A 100 6.30 -7.73 13.17
N PHE A 101 5.82 -6.87 12.27
CA PHE A 101 5.76 -5.41 12.49
C PHE A 101 4.94 -5.04 13.73
N LEU A 102 3.69 -5.51 13.83
CA LEU A 102 2.82 -5.19 14.96
C LEU A 102 3.43 -5.69 16.30
N PRO A 103 3.83 -6.96 16.45
CA PRO A 103 4.47 -7.44 17.67
C PRO A 103 5.73 -6.65 18.05
N LEU A 104 6.63 -6.39 17.11
CA LEU A 104 7.85 -5.62 17.39
C LEU A 104 7.54 -4.20 17.84
N SER A 105 6.57 -3.55 17.20
CA SER A 105 6.14 -2.19 17.58
C SER A 105 5.53 -2.18 18.97
N PHE A 106 4.62 -3.10 19.28
CA PHE A 106 3.99 -3.18 20.61
C PHE A 106 4.99 -3.52 21.72
N VAL A 107 5.89 -4.48 21.49
CA VAL A 107 6.94 -4.81 22.47
C VAL A 107 7.91 -3.65 22.65
N GLY A 108 8.26 -2.96 21.56
CA GLY A 108 9.09 -1.75 21.59
C GLY A 108 8.45 -0.64 22.41
N MET A 109 7.18 -0.32 22.15
CA MET A 109 6.41 0.67 22.90
C MET A 109 6.24 0.31 24.38
N ARG A 110 6.03 -0.96 24.72
CA ARG A 110 5.93 -1.41 26.12
C ARG A 110 7.25 -1.35 26.89
N ARG A 111 8.38 -1.51 26.20
CA ARG A 111 9.72 -1.56 26.81
C ARG A 111 10.51 -0.26 26.67
N GLY A 112 9.93 0.77 26.05
CA GLY A 112 10.67 1.99 25.70
C GLY A 112 11.82 1.74 24.72
N SER A 113 11.76 0.66 23.94
CA SER A 113 12.84 0.29 23.03
C SER A 113 12.66 0.92 21.65
N LEU A 114 13.35 2.04 21.44
CA LEU A 114 13.32 2.75 20.15
C LEU A 114 13.83 1.87 19.01
N VAL A 115 14.83 1.03 19.28
CA VAL A 115 15.40 0.09 18.30
C VAL A 115 14.33 -0.89 17.80
N LEU A 116 13.54 -1.49 18.69
CA LEU A 116 12.48 -2.42 18.29
C LEU A 116 11.40 -1.73 17.46
N VAL A 117 11.02 -0.50 17.82
CA VAL A 117 10.06 0.30 17.04
C VAL A 117 10.61 0.61 15.65
N LYS A 118 11.86 1.07 15.53
CA LYS A 118 12.49 1.36 14.24
C LYS A 118 12.63 0.11 13.37
N ILE A 119 13.01 -1.03 13.94
CA ILE A 119 13.06 -2.32 13.22
C ILE A 119 11.65 -2.70 12.74
N GLY A 120 10.63 -2.55 13.58
CA GLY A 120 9.24 -2.77 13.19
C GLY A 120 8.86 -1.94 11.96
N GLN A 121 9.15 -0.64 11.97
CA GLN A 121 8.86 0.24 10.83
C GLN A 121 9.64 -0.15 9.57
N MET A 122 10.91 -0.59 9.71
CA MET A 122 11.68 -1.12 8.57
C MET A 122 11.06 -2.39 7.98
N VAL A 123 10.55 -3.29 8.83
CA VAL A 123 9.80 -4.48 8.37
C VAL A 123 8.54 -4.07 7.63
N LYS A 124 7.78 -3.09 8.15
CA LYS A 124 6.60 -2.55 7.48
C LYS A 124 6.94 -1.95 6.11
N ALA A 125 8.01 -1.17 6.02
CA ALA A 125 8.51 -0.60 4.77
C ALA A 125 8.88 -1.69 3.75
N GLY A 126 9.58 -2.74 4.20
CA GLY A 126 9.92 -3.90 3.37
C GLY A 126 8.69 -4.69 2.93
N ALA A 127 7.71 -4.89 3.81
CA ALA A 127 6.45 -5.56 3.47
C ALA A 127 5.69 -4.76 2.39
N ALA A 128 5.66 -3.43 2.50
CA ALA A 128 4.99 -2.57 1.53
C ALA A 128 5.53 -2.76 0.09
N LEU A 129 6.83 -3.05 -0.08
CA LEU A 129 7.41 -3.35 -1.40
C LEU A 129 6.77 -4.58 -2.05
N LEU A 130 6.47 -5.62 -1.26
CA LEU A 130 5.76 -6.80 -1.75
C LEU A 130 4.36 -6.41 -2.23
N GLN A 131 3.66 -5.59 -1.44
CA GLN A 131 2.32 -5.11 -1.79
C GLN A 131 2.33 -4.28 -3.08
N TYR A 132 3.32 -3.41 -3.29
CA TYR A 132 3.43 -2.60 -4.51
C TYR A 132 3.70 -3.42 -5.78
N ALA A 133 4.26 -4.63 -5.63
CA ALA A 133 4.49 -5.54 -6.74
C ALA A 133 3.25 -6.38 -7.11
N ILE A 134 2.29 -6.57 -6.19
CA ILE A 134 1.09 -7.39 -6.43
C ILE A 134 0.32 -6.90 -7.66
N PRO A 135 -0.02 -5.61 -7.81
CA PRO A 135 -0.80 -5.16 -8.95
C PRO A 135 -0.06 -5.39 -10.27
N PHE A 136 1.27 -5.22 -10.30
CA PHE A 136 2.07 -5.54 -11.47
C PHE A 136 1.94 -7.03 -11.84
N LEU A 137 2.19 -7.92 -10.89
CA LEU A 137 2.19 -9.37 -11.11
C LEU A 137 0.83 -9.89 -11.63
N LEU A 138 -0.26 -9.34 -11.08
CA LEU A 138 -1.62 -9.72 -11.44
C LEU A 138 -1.99 -9.41 -12.90
N VAL A 139 -1.43 -8.38 -13.52
CA VAL A 139 -1.83 -7.97 -14.90
C VAL A 139 -0.72 -8.01 -15.93
N TYR A 140 0.54 -8.16 -15.52
CA TYR A 140 1.67 -8.18 -16.44
C TYR A 140 1.52 -9.27 -17.52
N GLY A 141 1.11 -10.48 -17.11
CA GLY A 141 0.86 -11.61 -18.03
C GLY A 141 -0.31 -11.38 -19.00
N LEU A 142 -1.24 -10.50 -18.65
CA LEU A 142 -2.40 -10.12 -19.48
C LEU A 142 -2.11 -8.95 -20.42
N SER A 143 -1.06 -8.19 -20.12
CA SER A 143 -0.69 -6.98 -20.83
C SER A 143 0.23 -7.29 -22.02
N ARG A 144 0.18 -6.45 -23.05
CA ARG A 144 1.05 -6.55 -24.25
C ARG A 144 1.54 -5.17 -24.67
N LYS A 145 2.75 -5.07 -25.25
CA LYS A 145 3.31 -3.83 -25.83
C LYS A 145 3.25 -2.66 -24.82
N ALA A 146 2.66 -1.51 -25.21
CA ALA A 146 2.64 -0.26 -24.44
C ALA A 146 2.13 -0.40 -22.98
N PRO A 147 1.02 -1.09 -22.68
CA PRO A 147 0.61 -1.39 -21.31
C PRO A 147 1.68 -2.02 -20.41
N ARG A 148 2.61 -2.83 -20.95
CA ARG A 148 3.70 -3.39 -20.13
C ARG A 148 4.72 -2.34 -19.71
N VAL A 149 5.00 -1.37 -20.58
CA VAL A 149 5.90 -0.25 -20.26
C VAL A 149 5.28 0.60 -19.16
N LEU A 150 3.98 0.90 -19.26
CA LEU A 150 3.24 1.63 -18.22
C LEU A 150 3.28 0.88 -16.88
N LEU A 151 3.10 -0.44 -16.88
CA LEU A 151 3.18 -1.25 -15.65
C LEU A 151 4.57 -1.22 -15.00
N TRP A 152 5.64 -1.27 -15.81
CA TRP A 152 7.01 -1.13 -15.27
C TRP A 152 7.26 0.26 -14.69
N LEU A 153 6.83 1.31 -15.39
CA LEU A 153 6.92 2.67 -14.88
C LEU A 153 6.10 2.85 -13.60
N ALA A 154 4.89 2.30 -13.56
CA ALA A 154 4.04 2.30 -12.38
C ALA A 154 4.75 1.65 -11.19
N LEU A 155 5.29 0.45 -11.37
CA LEU A 155 6.01 -0.28 -10.33
C LEU A 155 7.21 0.51 -9.82
N ILE A 156 8.07 1.01 -10.71
CA ILE A 156 9.29 1.74 -10.32
C ILE A 156 8.93 3.02 -9.55
N LEU A 157 7.99 3.82 -10.07
CA LEU A 157 7.59 5.07 -9.45
C LEU A 157 6.91 4.84 -8.09
N THR A 158 6.02 3.85 -7.98
CA THR A 158 5.37 3.48 -6.73
C THR A 158 6.39 2.97 -5.71
N VAL A 159 7.32 2.10 -6.11
CA VAL A 159 8.36 1.57 -5.22
C VAL A 159 9.26 2.70 -4.74
N VAL A 160 9.87 3.48 -5.63
CA VAL A 160 10.82 4.53 -5.23
C VAL A 160 10.15 5.62 -4.41
N GLY A 161 8.99 6.11 -4.88
CA GLY A 161 8.26 7.17 -4.20
C GLY A 161 7.77 6.76 -2.82
N ASN A 162 6.98 5.69 -2.75
CA ASN A 162 6.35 5.30 -1.49
C ASN A 162 7.35 4.70 -0.49
N PHE A 163 8.36 3.95 -0.95
CA PHE A 163 9.40 3.45 -0.04
C PHE A 163 10.19 4.60 0.58
N GLY A 164 10.57 5.61 -0.21
CA GLY A 164 11.26 6.79 0.30
C GLY A 164 10.42 7.55 1.34
N VAL A 165 9.13 7.75 1.05
CA VAL A 165 8.18 8.41 1.99
C VAL A 165 8.08 7.66 3.31
N VAL A 166 8.13 6.33 3.30
CA VAL A 166 8.01 5.51 4.53
C VAL A 166 9.34 5.43 5.29
N VAL A 167 10.47 5.33 4.59
CA VAL A 167 11.77 5.07 5.23
C VAL A 167 12.43 6.32 5.79
N LEU A 168 12.34 7.46 5.08
CA LEU A 168 13.00 8.71 5.52
C LEU A 168 12.59 9.15 6.94
N PRO A 169 11.31 9.06 7.37
CA PRO A 169 10.93 9.44 8.72
C PRO A 169 11.46 8.52 9.81
N ILE A 170 11.85 7.27 9.50
CA ILE A 170 12.18 6.24 10.51
C ILE A 170 13.36 6.69 11.38
N THR A 171 14.34 7.41 10.82
CA THR A 171 15.49 7.89 11.57
C THR A 171 15.10 8.92 12.62
N GLY A 172 14.08 9.74 12.33
CA GLY A 172 13.58 10.80 13.21
C GLY A 172 12.51 10.35 14.21
N ILE A 173 12.22 9.05 14.30
CA ILE A 173 11.33 8.53 15.34
C ILE A 173 12.01 8.65 16.71
N GLU A 174 11.26 9.17 17.65
CA GLU A 174 11.57 9.25 19.07
C GLU A 174 10.46 8.54 19.88
N LEU A 175 10.73 8.27 21.16
CA LEU A 175 9.75 7.67 22.06
C LEU A 175 9.46 8.65 23.19
N GLU A 176 8.17 8.88 23.44
CA GLU A 176 7.69 9.70 24.54
C GLU A 176 6.95 8.81 25.53
N ALA A 177 7.29 8.93 26.81
CA ALA A 177 6.60 8.20 27.87
C ALA A 177 5.24 8.83 28.14
N ILE A 178 4.19 8.01 28.16
CA ILE A 178 2.84 8.37 28.54
C ILE A 178 2.35 7.41 29.61
N GLU A 179 1.61 7.94 30.58
CA GLU A 179 0.94 7.11 31.58
C GLU A 179 -0.43 6.71 31.05
N ALA A 180 -0.65 5.41 30.86
CA ALA A 180 -1.90 4.87 30.35
C ALA A 180 -2.35 3.70 31.23
N ALA A 181 -3.53 3.83 31.84
CA ALA A 181 -4.13 2.82 32.71
C ALA A 181 -3.20 2.32 33.84
N GLY A 182 -2.43 3.24 34.45
CA GLY A 182 -1.49 2.93 35.54
C GLY A 182 -0.22 2.18 35.10
N GLN A 183 0.05 2.11 33.79
CA GLN A 183 1.30 1.63 33.22
C GLN A 183 1.96 2.71 32.38
N GLU A 184 3.28 2.80 32.48
CA GLU A 184 4.08 3.64 31.58
C GLU A 184 4.18 2.92 30.22
N LEU A 185 3.69 3.58 29.18
CA LEU A 185 3.82 3.16 27.79
C LEU A 185 4.60 4.21 27.01
N TYR A 186 5.36 3.79 26.02
CA TYR A 186 6.12 4.71 25.18
C TYR A 186 5.47 4.83 23.81
N THR A 187 5.05 6.03 23.42
CA THR A 187 4.47 6.28 22.10
C THR A 187 5.51 6.81 21.11
N PRO A 188 5.55 6.28 19.88
CA PRO A 188 6.43 6.80 18.85
C PRO A 188 5.98 8.19 18.42
N GLN A 189 6.88 9.15 18.53
CA GLN A 189 6.69 10.52 18.06
C GLN A 189 7.59 10.80 16.86
N PHE A 190 7.03 11.40 15.82
CA PHE A 190 7.78 11.99 14.73
C PHE A 190 6.93 13.03 14.00
N SER A 191 7.62 14.00 13.39
CA SER A 191 6.99 14.99 12.54
C SER A 191 7.63 15.02 11.17
N VAL A 192 6.81 15.16 10.14
CA VAL A 192 7.24 15.22 8.74
C VAL A 192 6.51 16.37 8.05
N ASP A 193 7.28 17.28 7.47
CA ASP A 193 6.74 18.27 6.54
C ASP A 193 6.88 17.76 5.10
N TYR A 194 5.78 17.21 4.57
CA TYR A 194 5.74 16.65 3.23
C TYR A 194 5.82 17.69 2.11
N THR A 195 5.73 18.98 2.44
CA THR A 195 5.87 20.08 1.47
C THR A 195 7.32 20.49 1.23
N SER A 196 8.26 19.90 1.97
CA SER A 196 9.66 20.30 2.02
C SER A 196 10.63 19.16 1.67
N GLY A 197 11.86 19.52 1.29
CA GLY A 197 12.92 18.55 0.99
C GLY A 197 12.58 17.63 -0.18
N LEU A 198 12.87 16.33 -0.02
CA LEU A 198 12.62 15.32 -1.06
C LEU A 198 11.17 14.83 -1.11
N TYR A 199 10.35 15.10 -0.08
CA TYR A 199 9.00 14.55 0.03
C TYR A 199 8.07 14.93 -1.13
N PRO A 200 8.04 16.18 -1.66
CA PRO A 200 7.20 16.51 -2.80
C PRO A 200 7.51 15.67 -4.04
N ILE A 201 8.79 15.40 -4.29
CA ILE A 201 9.25 14.58 -5.41
C ILE A 201 8.82 13.12 -5.19
N LEU A 202 9.08 12.58 -4.00
CA LEU A 202 8.75 11.19 -3.67
C LEU A 202 7.23 10.93 -3.69
N LEU A 203 6.44 11.85 -3.15
CA LEU A 203 4.97 11.80 -3.23
C LEU A 203 4.49 11.93 -4.67
N GLY A 204 5.07 12.84 -5.46
CA GLY A 204 4.77 12.98 -6.88
C GLY A 204 5.02 11.68 -7.64
N MET A 205 6.13 11.00 -7.39
CA MET A 205 6.44 9.68 -7.95
C MET A 205 5.42 8.63 -7.50
N GLY A 206 5.15 8.55 -6.19
CA GLY A 206 4.19 7.58 -5.62
C GLY A 206 2.79 7.70 -6.22
N TYR A 207 2.25 8.92 -6.27
CA TYR A 207 0.95 9.21 -6.86
C TYR A 207 0.91 8.96 -8.36
N THR A 208 1.96 9.35 -9.09
CA THR A 208 2.05 9.08 -10.53
C THR A 208 2.07 7.58 -10.79
N GLY A 209 2.85 6.81 -10.02
CA GLY A 209 2.89 5.36 -10.14
C GLY A 209 1.52 4.72 -9.88
N GLY A 210 0.82 5.15 -8.81
CA GLY A 210 -0.54 4.71 -8.51
C GLY A 210 -1.54 5.03 -9.65
N ALA A 211 -1.45 6.23 -10.21
CA ALA A 211 -2.27 6.64 -11.35
C ALA A 211 -2.02 5.78 -12.60
N LEU A 212 -0.75 5.47 -12.89
CA LEU A 212 -0.39 4.58 -14.01
C LEU A 212 -0.93 3.16 -13.82
N TYR A 213 -0.94 2.64 -12.58
CA TYR A 213 -1.61 1.38 -12.29
C TYR A 213 -3.11 1.47 -12.56
N MET A 214 -3.80 2.49 -12.03
CA MET A 214 -5.24 2.69 -12.26
C MET A 214 -5.59 2.75 -13.75
N ILE A 215 -4.81 3.50 -14.53
CA ILE A 215 -4.98 3.62 -15.98
C ILE A 215 -4.80 2.26 -16.66
N SER A 216 -3.75 1.51 -16.30
CA SER A 216 -3.47 0.18 -16.86
C SER A 216 -4.60 -0.81 -16.55
N TYR A 217 -5.09 -0.81 -15.32
CA TYR A 217 -6.23 -1.65 -14.90
C TYR A 217 -7.53 -1.23 -15.58
N GLY A 218 -7.79 0.07 -15.73
CA GLY A 218 -8.95 0.60 -16.45
C GLY A 218 -8.97 0.16 -17.92
N PHE A 219 -7.85 0.28 -18.62
CA PHE A 219 -7.75 -0.19 -20.02
C PHE A 219 -8.00 -1.70 -20.15
N LEU A 220 -7.43 -2.50 -19.25
CA LEU A 220 -7.66 -3.94 -19.23
C LEU A 220 -9.10 -4.29 -18.91
N ALA A 221 -9.72 -3.62 -17.93
CA ALA A 221 -11.13 -3.81 -17.59
C ALA A 221 -12.03 -3.57 -18.80
N VAL A 222 -11.87 -2.42 -19.48
CA VAL A 222 -12.64 -2.07 -20.68
C VAL A 222 -12.46 -3.13 -21.77
N ARG A 223 -11.22 -3.57 -22.03
CA ARG A 223 -10.94 -4.63 -23.01
C ARG A 223 -11.67 -5.94 -22.67
N PHE A 224 -11.61 -6.38 -21.41
CA PHE A 224 -12.26 -7.63 -20.99
C PHE A 224 -13.79 -7.53 -20.97
N PHE A 225 -14.36 -6.37 -20.64
CA PHE A 225 -15.81 -6.15 -20.71
C PHE A 225 -16.34 -6.07 -22.15
N ARG A 226 -15.55 -5.51 -23.08
CA ARG A 226 -15.90 -5.45 -24.52
C ARG A 226 -15.76 -6.78 -25.24
N GLY A 227 -15.14 -7.78 -24.61
CA GLY A 227 -14.97 -9.11 -25.20
C GLY A 227 -13.87 -9.20 -26.25
N ASP A 228 -12.97 -8.19 -26.34
CA ASP A 228 -11.86 -8.16 -27.29
C ASP A 228 -10.80 -9.24 -26.94
N ARG A 229 -11.05 -10.44 -27.47
CA ARG A 229 -10.15 -11.59 -27.49
C ARG A 229 -9.29 -11.56 -28.75
N SER A 230 -8.46 -10.53 -28.94
CA SER A 230 -7.35 -10.68 -29.88
C SER A 230 -6.25 -11.52 -29.22
N GLY A 231 -6.13 -12.75 -29.76
CA GLY A 231 -5.42 -13.92 -29.23
C GLY A 231 -3.95 -13.75 -28.96
#